data_AF-Q45NN3-F1
#
_entry.id   AF-Q45NN3-F1
#
_cell.length_a   1.000
_cell.length_b   1.000
_cell.length_c   1.000
_cell.angle_alpha   90.00
_cell.angle_beta   90.00
_cell.angle_gamma   90.00
#
_symmetry.space_group_name_H-M   'P 1'
#
loop_
_entity.id
_entity.type
_entity.pdbx_description
1 polymer ?
#
loop_
_entity_poly.entity_id
_entity_poly.type
_entity_poly.pdbx_seq_one_letter_code
_entity_poly.pdbx_strand_id
1 'polypeptide(L)'
;TRGKKKELEGLRAEMPEALGECIDPAKFVLEAISEVFPVDKRGDKSGNDLGWACVLVLESLVPVMVDPVLKSRMLVTPTVKKLAKDVAEKWKVSLEERGGVENVKTPDVHTFLQHLVTFGIVDSDDLGLYRKLVIASAWRKHMPKLALSLGLENQMPDMIEELISKGQQLDAVHFTFEVGLVD
;
A
#
# COMPACT_ATOMS: atom_id res chain seq x y z
N THR A 1 -8.48 6.56 21.86
CA THR A 1 -9.14 5.88 23.00
C THR A 1 -9.17 4.39 22.75
N ARG A 2 -9.05 3.56 23.80
CA ARG A 2 -9.04 2.08 23.73
C ARG A 2 -10.25 1.49 22.98
N GLY A 3 -11.41 2.16 23.02
CA GLY A 3 -12.61 1.79 22.26
C GLY A 3 -12.42 1.83 20.74
N LYS A 4 -11.90 2.94 20.20
CA LYS A 4 -11.63 3.09 18.75
C LYS A 4 -10.67 2.03 18.20
N LYS A 5 -9.70 1.60 19.00
CA LYS A 5 -8.76 0.53 18.59
C LYS A 5 -9.45 -0.83 18.52
N LYS A 6 -10.32 -1.14 19.49
CA LYS A 6 -11.10 -2.39 19.51
C LYS A 6 -12.11 -2.45 18.35
N GLU A 7 -12.77 -1.33 18.04
CA GLU A 7 -13.67 -1.21 16.88
C GLU A 7 -12.91 -1.43 15.56
N LEU A 8 -11.72 -0.83 15.42
CA LEU A 8 -10.87 -1.01 14.24
C LEU A 8 -10.39 -2.47 14.10
N GLU A 9 -10.04 -3.13 15.20
CA GLU A 9 -9.67 -4.55 15.21
C GLU A 9 -10.86 -5.44 14.83
N GLY A 10 -12.07 -5.14 15.29
CA GLY A 10 -13.29 -5.83 14.86
C GLY A 10 -13.56 -5.65 13.37
N LEU A 11 -13.47 -4.41 12.86
CA LEU A 11 -13.61 -4.12 11.43
C LEU A 11 -12.59 -4.89 10.58
N ARG A 12 -11.33 -5.00 11.02
CA ARG A 12 -10.31 -5.78 10.30
C ARG A 12 -10.63 -7.27 10.22
N ALA A 13 -11.36 -7.82 11.18
CA ALA A 13 -11.75 -9.22 11.18
C ALA A 13 -12.98 -9.46 10.28
N GLU A 14 -13.99 -8.59 10.34
CA GLU A 14 -15.27 -8.76 9.63
C GLU A 14 -15.20 -8.32 8.16
N MET A 15 -14.35 -7.35 7.82
CA MET A 15 -14.32 -6.76 6.48
C MET A 15 -13.93 -7.74 5.37
N PRO A 16 -12.94 -8.64 5.53
CA PRO A 16 -12.67 -9.67 4.53
C PRO A 16 -13.87 -10.58 4.25
N GLU A 17 -14.61 -10.98 5.29
CA GLU A 17 -15.81 -11.82 5.14
C GLU A 17 -16.90 -11.06 4.35
N ALA A 18 -17.18 -9.82 4.74
CA ALA A 18 -18.16 -8.98 4.04
C ALA A 18 -17.78 -8.70 2.58
N LEU A 19 -16.48 -8.50 2.30
CA LEU A 19 -15.98 -8.35 0.94
C LEU A 19 -16.11 -9.65 0.13
N GLY A 20 -15.96 -10.82 0.76
CA GLY A 20 -16.14 -12.13 0.12
C GLY A 20 -17.55 -12.37 -0.41
N GLU A 21 -18.56 -11.73 0.19
CA GLU A 21 -19.97 -11.81 -0.26
C GLU A 21 -20.28 -10.87 -1.44
N CYS A 22 -19.35 -9.98 -1.83
CA CYS A 22 -19.54 -9.10 -2.98
C CYS A 22 -19.44 -9.87 -4.31
N ILE A 23 -20.29 -9.53 -5.28
CA ILE A 23 -20.25 -10.14 -6.63
C ILE A 23 -18.91 -9.90 -7.33
N ASP A 24 -18.36 -8.69 -7.18
CA ASP A 24 -17.03 -8.32 -7.67
C ASP A 24 -16.33 -7.47 -6.59
N PRO A 25 -15.66 -8.12 -5.61
CA PRO A 25 -15.06 -7.43 -4.48
C PRO A 25 -13.96 -6.44 -4.91
N ALA A 26 -13.17 -6.82 -5.93
CA ALA A 26 -12.09 -6.00 -6.44
C ALA A 26 -12.62 -4.72 -7.11
N LYS A 27 -13.64 -4.83 -7.96
CA LYS A 27 -14.29 -3.65 -8.56
C LYS A 27 -14.96 -2.78 -7.52
N PHE A 28 -15.68 -3.38 -6.56
CA PHE A 28 -16.35 -2.65 -5.49
C PHE A 28 -15.37 -1.79 -4.69
N VAL A 29 -14.25 -2.37 -4.24
CA VAL A 29 -13.21 -1.65 -3.49
C VAL A 29 -12.59 -0.53 -4.33
N LEU A 30 -12.30 -0.78 -5.61
CA LEU A 30 -11.73 0.22 -6.51
C LEU A 30 -12.66 1.44 -6.67
N GLU A 31 -13.97 1.20 -6.77
CA GLU A 31 -14.98 2.26 -6.83
C GLU A 31 -15.12 2.98 -5.48
N ALA A 32 -15.11 2.25 -4.37
CA ALA A 32 -15.28 2.80 -3.02
C ALA A 32 -14.16 3.78 -2.63
N ILE A 33 -12.91 3.52 -3.02
CA ILE A 33 -11.78 4.40 -2.70
C ILE A 33 -11.63 5.59 -3.67
N SER A 34 -12.39 5.62 -4.77
CA SER A 34 -12.17 6.54 -5.90
C SER A 34 -12.39 8.03 -5.61
N GLU A 35 -13.09 8.35 -4.52
CA GLU A 35 -13.32 9.73 -4.04
C GLU A 35 -12.18 10.24 -3.15
N VAL A 36 -11.30 9.34 -2.70
CA VAL A 36 -10.17 9.63 -1.82
C VAL A 36 -8.84 9.45 -2.55
N PHE A 37 -8.75 8.44 -3.41
CA PHE A 37 -7.56 8.01 -4.11
C PHE A 37 -7.89 7.86 -5.61
N PRO A 38 -7.04 8.31 -6.55
CA PRO A 38 -5.64 8.70 -6.39
C PRO A 38 -5.41 10.16 -5.97
N VAL A 39 -6.44 11.01 -6.08
CA VAL A 39 -6.39 12.41 -5.65
C VAL A 39 -7.64 12.66 -4.82
N ASP A 40 -7.47 13.20 -3.61
CA ASP A 40 -8.61 13.51 -2.75
C ASP A 40 -9.37 14.71 -3.31
N LYS A 41 -10.54 14.44 -3.91
CA LYS A 41 -11.37 15.46 -4.57
C LYS A 41 -12.10 16.36 -3.58
N ARG A 42 -12.02 16.08 -2.27
CA ARG A 42 -12.76 16.78 -1.22
C ARG A 42 -12.01 18.01 -0.67
N GLY A 43 -10.77 18.22 -1.12
CA GLY A 43 -9.91 19.34 -0.72
C GLY A 43 -9.28 19.18 0.68
N ASP A 44 -8.50 20.17 1.12
CA ASP A 44 -7.66 20.13 2.34
C ASP A 44 -8.41 19.99 3.68
N LYS A 45 -9.75 19.91 3.65
CA LYS A 45 -10.60 19.71 4.85
C LYS A 45 -10.79 18.24 5.22
N SER A 46 -10.47 17.30 4.35
CA SER A 46 -10.46 15.87 4.68
C SER A 46 -9.19 15.53 5.46
N GLY A 47 -9.35 15.08 6.71
CA GLY A 47 -8.23 14.65 7.53
C GLY A 47 -7.56 13.37 7.00
N ASN A 48 -6.36 13.09 7.51
CA ASN A 48 -5.58 11.86 7.21
C ASN A 48 -6.33 10.54 7.47
N ASP A 49 -7.46 10.58 8.19
CA ASP A 49 -8.25 9.41 8.58
C ASP A 49 -8.80 8.61 7.39
N LEU A 50 -9.07 9.28 6.26
CA LEU A 50 -9.67 8.64 5.09
C LEU A 50 -8.64 7.89 4.23
N GLY A 51 -7.39 8.36 4.18
CA GLY A 51 -6.29 7.59 3.57
C GLY A 51 -6.04 6.28 4.34
N TRP A 52 -6.12 6.32 5.67
CA TRP A 52 -6.06 5.11 6.49
C TRP A 52 -7.25 4.16 6.28
N ALA A 53 -8.45 4.70 6.04
CA ALA A 53 -9.60 3.88 5.66
C ALA A 53 -9.39 3.19 4.31
N CYS A 54 -8.83 3.88 3.31
CA CYS A 54 -8.47 3.26 2.03
C CYS A 54 -7.48 2.10 2.21
N VAL A 55 -6.42 2.32 3.00
CA VAL A 55 -5.45 1.26 3.34
C VAL A 55 -6.15 0.07 3.98
N LEU A 56 -7.01 0.29 4.98
CA LEU A 56 -7.74 -0.78 5.66
C LEU A 56 -8.59 -1.61 4.69
N VAL A 57 -9.34 -0.95 3.82
CA VAL A 57 -10.21 -1.62 2.83
C VAL A 57 -9.38 -2.41 1.83
N LEU A 58 -8.26 -1.84 1.35
CA LEU A 58 -7.34 -2.51 0.44
C LEU A 58 -6.67 -3.73 1.12
N GLU A 59 -6.16 -3.58 2.34
CA GLU A 59 -5.58 -4.68 3.13
C GLU A 59 -6.59 -5.81 3.34
N SER A 60 -7.85 -5.46 3.62
CA SER A 60 -8.93 -6.43 3.86
C SER A 60 -9.35 -7.18 2.60
N LEU A 61 -9.12 -6.60 1.41
CA LEU A 61 -9.38 -7.24 0.13
C LEU A 61 -8.34 -8.31 -0.22
N VAL A 62 -7.08 -8.15 0.20
CA VAL A 62 -5.99 -9.09 -0.11
C VAL A 62 -6.37 -10.56 0.17
N PRO A 63 -6.79 -10.96 1.37
CA PRO A 63 -7.12 -12.37 1.64
C PRO A 63 -8.31 -12.91 0.81
N VAL A 64 -9.19 -12.03 0.32
CA VAL A 64 -10.31 -12.39 -0.55
C VAL A 64 -9.85 -12.65 -1.99
N MET A 65 -8.80 -11.95 -2.43
CA MET A 65 -8.32 -12.00 -3.80
C MET A 65 -7.13 -12.94 -4.02
N VAL A 66 -6.51 -13.46 -2.97
CA VAL A 66 -5.38 -14.40 -3.10
C VAL A 66 -5.87 -15.75 -3.64
N ASP A 67 -5.21 -16.25 -4.68
CA ASP A 67 -5.42 -17.61 -5.18
C ASP A 67 -5.12 -18.63 -4.07
N PRO A 68 -6.08 -19.48 -3.66
CA PRO A 68 -5.90 -20.38 -2.52
C PRO A 68 -4.84 -21.47 -2.77
N VAL A 69 -4.51 -21.74 -4.04
CA VAL A 69 -3.51 -22.74 -4.44
C VAL A 69 -2.15 -22.08 -4.63
N LEU A 70 -2.09 -21.03 -5.46
CA LEU A 70 -0.81 -20.40 -5.84
C LEU A 70 -0.30 -19.39 -4.82
N LYS A 71 -1.15 -18.88 -3.92
CA LYS A 71 -0.89 -17.94 -2.80
C LYS A 71 -0.21 -16.60 -3.13
N SER A 72 0.51 -16.50 -4.23
CA SER A 72 1.20 -15.32 -4.73
C SER A 72 0.44 -14.62 -5.86
N ARG A 73 -0.59 -15.26 -6.41
CA ARG A 73 -1.39 -14.74 -7.52
C ARG A 73 -2.67 -14.08 -7.00
N MET A 74 -2.89 -12.82 -7.38
CA MET A 74 -4.18 -12.15 -7.17
C MET A 74 -5.19 -12.53 -8.27
N LEU A 75 -6.41 -12.90 -7.87
CA LEU A 75 -7.55 -13.29 -8.70
C LEU A 75 -8.33 -12.08 -9.23
N VAL A 76 -7.65 -11.07 -9.76
CA VAL A 76 -8.27 -9.84 -10.29
C VAL A 76 -8.50 -9.95 -11.79
N THR A 77 -9.70 -9.60 -12.25
CA THR A 77 -10.04 -9.64 -13.69
C THR A 77 -9.17 -8.67 -14.51
N PRO A 78 -8.89 -8.95 -15.79
CA PRO A 78 -8.11 -8.04 -16.64
C PRO A 78 -8.68 -6.62 -16.72
N THR A 79 -10.02 -6.49 -16.74
CA THR A 79 -10.71 -5.20 -16.75
C THR A 79 -10.42 -4.40 -15.49
N VAL A 80 -10.55 -5.02 -14.31
CA VAL A 80 -10.27 -4.35 -13.03
C VAL A 80 -8.78 -4.03 -12.91
N LYS A 81 -7.88 -4.91 -13.35
CA LYS A 81 -6.44 -4.60 -13.40
C LYS A 81 -6.14 -3.38 -14.26
N LYS A 82 -6.77 -3.24 -15.43
CA LYS A 82 -6.60 -2.07 -16.28
C LYS A 82 -7.04 -0.79 -15.57
N LEU A 83 -8.22 -0.80 -14.95
CA LEU A 83 -8.72 0.35 -14.18
C LEU A 83 -7.80 0.70 -13.01
N ALA A 84 -7.30 -0.31 -12.29
CA ALA A 84 -6.37 -0.11 -11.19
C ALA A 84 -5.02 0.47 -11.66
N LYS A 85 -4.53 0.07 -12.84
CA LYS A 85 -3.36 0.69 -13.48
C LYS A 85 -3.62 2.15 -13.85
N ASP A 86 -4.77 2.47 -14.45
CA ASP A 86 -5.13 3.85 -14.77
C ASP A 86 -5.17 4.74 -13.52
N VAL A 87 -5.63 4.20 -12.39
CA VAL A 87 -5.59 4.87 -11.08
C VAL A 87 -4.15 5.08 -10.59
N ALA A 88 -3.29 4.07 -10.71
CA ALA A 88 -1.88 4.16 -10.31
C ALA A 88 -1.13 5.22 -11.15
N GLU A 89 -1.34 5.25 -12.46
CA GLU A 89 -0.75 6.26 -13.34
C GLU A 89 -1.21 7.68 -12.98
N LYS A 90 -2.51 7.88 -12.73
CA LYS A 90 -3.03 9.17 -12.26
C LYS A 90 -2.38 9.61 -10.95
N TRP A 91 -2.14 8.68 -10.02
CA TRP A 91 -1.44 8.99 -8.78
C TRP A 91 0.02 9.42 -9.04
N LYS A 92 0.75 8.70 -9.90
CA LYS A 92 2.13 9.04 -10.27
C LYS A 92 2.23 10.41 -10.93
N VAL A 93 1.33 10.73 -11.86
CA VAL A 93 1.27 12.08 -12.47
C VAL A 93 1.03 13.15 -11.40
N SER A 94 0.07 12.94 -10.50
CA SER A 94 -0.21 13.88 -9.41
C SER A 94 0.94 13.99 -8.39
N LEU A 95 1.74 12.95 -8.20
CA LEU A 95 2.94 13.00 -7.36
C LEU A 95 3.95 13.99 -7.95
N GLU A 96 4.23 13.91 -9.25
CA GLU A 96 5.16 14.82 -9.93
C GLU A 96 4.65 16.28 -9.88
N GLU A 97 3.36 16.51 -10.13
CA GLU A 97 2.73 17.84 -10.03
C GLU A 97 2.83 18.45 -8.62
N ARG A 98 2.84 17.62 -7.58
CA ARG A 98 2.97 18.03 -6.17
C ARG A 98 4.43 18.21 -5.73
N GLY A 99 5.39 18.13 -6.65
CA GLY A 99 6.82 18.29 -6.34
C GLY A 99 7.51 17.00 -5.91
N GLY A 100 7.01 15.84 -6.34
CA GLY A 100 7.67 14.55 -6.21
C GLY A 100 7.63 13.92 -4.82
N VAL A 101 8.47 12.89 -4.64
CA VAL A 101 8.55 12.05 -3.43
C VAL A 101 8.84 12.86 -2.16
N GLU A 102 9.49 14.00 -2.27
CA GLU A 102 9.85 14.84 -1.11
C GLU A 102 8.63 15.55 -0.48
N ASN A 103 7.55 15.74 -1.24
CA ASN A 103 6.39 16.55 -0.85
C ASN A 103 5.12 15.71 -0.59
N VAL A 104 5.20 14.38 -0.68
CA VAL A 104 4.04 13.51 -0.54
C VAL A 104 3.69 13.21 0.92
N LYS A 105 2.39 13.23 1.25
CA LYS A 105 1.90 12.82 2.57
C LYS A 105 2.02 11.29 2.70
N THR A 106 2.56 10.81 3.83
CA THR A 106 2.79 9.37 4.05
C THR A 106 1.55 8.46 3.92
N PRO A 107 0.33 8.83 4.37
CA PRO A 107 -0.87 8.03 4.11
C PRO A 107 -1.16 7.80 2.62
N ASP A 108 -0.86 8.78 1.76
CA ASP A 108 -1.04 8.66 0.31
C ASP A 108 -0.08 7.62 -0.26
N VAL A 109 1.17 7.61 0.21
CA VAL A 109 2.19 6.62 -0.19
C VAL A 109 1.76 5.21 0.18
N HIS A 110 1.31 5.00 1.43
CA HIS A 110 0.83 3.69 1.85
C HIS A 110 -0.35 3.24 0.98
N THR A 111 -1.34 4.12 0.76
CA THR A 111 -2.51 3.80 -0.07
C THR A 111 -2.08 3.40 -1.49
N PHE A 112 -1.15 4.14 -2.10
CA PHE A 112 -0.62 3.82 -3.43
C PHE A 112 0.07 2.46 -3.48
N LEU A 113 1.03 2.21 -2.58
CA LEU A 113 1.78 0.95 -2.58
C LEU A 113 0.86 -0.24 -2.28
N GLN A 114 -0.06 -0.10 -1.32
CA GLN A 114 -1.04 -1.12 -0.99
C GLN A 114 -1.98 -1.38 -2.18
N HIS A 115 -2.40 -0.35 -2.93
CA HIS A 115 -3.20 -0.51 -4.14
C HIS A 115 -2.48 -1.36 -5.19
N LEU A 116 -1.19 -1.11 -5.44
CA LEU A 116 -0.41 -1.90 -6.40
C LEU A 116 -0.37 -3.39 -6.05
N VAL A 117 -0.10 -3.68 -4.78
CA VAL A 117 -0.03 -5.06 -4.25
C VAL A 117 -1.40 -5.72 -4.31
N THR A 118 -2.45 -5.04 -3.82
CA THR A 118 -3.81 -5.58 -3.73
C THR A 118 -4.37 -5.98 -5.09
N PHE A 119 -4.14 -5.17 -6.12
CA PHE A 119 -4.63 -5.46 -7.47
C PHE A 119 -3.67 -6.32 -8.30
N GLY A 120 -2.49 -6.66 -7.76
CA GLY A 120 -1.46 -7.43 -8.47
C GLY A 120 -1.03 -6.75 -9.77
N ILE A 121 -0.71 -5.45 -9.66
CA ILE A 121 -0.34 -4.56 -10.78
C ILE A 121 1.02 -3.88 -10.56
N VAL A 122 1.85 -4.41 -9.66
CA VAL A 122 3.24 -3.98 -9.48
C VAL A 122 3.98 -4.05 -10.82
N ASP A 123 4.65 -2.97 -11.20
CA ASP A 123 5.43 -2.86 -12.43
C ASP A 123 6.94 -2.93 -12.12
N SER A 124 7.67 -3.81 -12.82
CA SER A 124 9.11 -3.96 -12.62
C SER A 124 9.90 -2.73 -13.08
N ASP A 125 9.36 -1.96 -14.03
CA ASP A 125 10.03 -0.77 -14.56
C ASP A 125 9.99 0.39 -13.54
N ASP A 126 9.06 0.34 -12.58
CA ASP A 126 8.86 1.36 -11.54
C ASP A 126 9.55 1.02 -10.21
N LEU A 127 10.32 -0.07 -10.09
CA LEU A 127 10.94 -0.48 -8.82
C LEU A 127 11.78 0.65 -8.19
N GLY A 128 12.45 1.46 -9.01
CA GLY A 128 13.22 2.61 -8.53
C GLY A 128 12.35 3.68 -7.87
N LEU A 129 11.13 3.91 -8.37
CA LEU A 129 10.15 4.80 -7.74
C LEU A 129 9.62 4.18 -6.44
N TYR A 130 9.28 2.89 -6.44
CA TYR A 130 8.76 2.20 -5.27
C TYR A 130 9.77 2.21 -4.13
N ARG A 131 11.06 1.94 -4.42
CA ARG A 131 12.17 2.06 -3.45
C ARG A 131 12.21 3.45 -2.81
N LYS A 132 12.19 4.52 -3.60
CA LYS A 132 12.22 5.91 -3.10
C LYS A 132 11.04 6.19 -2.17
N LEU A 133 9.83 5.78 -2.55
CA LEU A 133 8.61 5.97 -1.75
C LEU A 133 8.67 5.21 -0.42
N VAL A 134 9.16 3.98 -0.44
CA VAL A 134 9.34 3.15 0.77
C VAL A 134 10.35 3.81 1.72
N ILE A 135 11.53 4.21 1.23
CA ILE A 135 12.56 4.84 2.06
C ILE A 135 12.05 6.16 2.66
N ALA A 136 11.38 7.00 1.86
CA ALA A 136 10.81 8.26 2.34
C ALA A 136 9.75 8.05 3.45
N SER A 137 9.15 6.86 3.51
CA SER A 137 8.09 6.50 4.46
C SER A 137 8.53 5.46 5.51
N ALA A 138 9.83 5.13 5.60
CA ALA A 138 10.34 3.95 6.30
C ALA A 138 9.97 3.86 7.80
N TRP A 139 9.74 5.00 8.45
CA TRP A 139 9.27 5.12 9.83
C TRP A 139 7.89 4.48 10.10
N ARG A 140 7.15 4.11 9.04
CA ARG A 140 5.89 3.37 9.14
C ARG A 140 6.14 1.87 9.22
N LYS A 141 5.63 1.26 10.29
CA LYS A 141 5.75 -0.17 10.59
C LYS A 141 5.41 -1.14 9.43
N HIS A 142 4.52 -0.77 8.50
CA HIS A 142 4.10 -1.66 7.39
C HIS A 142 5.02 -1.61 6.16
N MET A 143 5.91 -0.61 6.06
CA MET A 143 6.74 -0.40 4.87
C MET A 143 7.71 -1.54 4.54
N PRO A 144 8.38 -2.20 5.51
CA PRO A 144 9.21 -3.36 5.22
C PRO A 144 8.45 -4.47 4.48
N LYS A 145 7.27 -4.83 4.99
CA LYS A 145 6.44 -5.90 4.42
C LYS A 145 5.92 -5.54 3.02
N LEU A 146 5.56 -4.27 2.83
CA LEU A 146 5.16 -3.76 1.52
C LEU A 146 6.33 -3.83 0.53
N ALA A 147 7.54 -3.48 0.95
CA ALA A 147 8.72 -3.52 0.10
C ALA A 147 8.97 -4.93 -0.46
N LEU A 148 8.84 -5.96 0.38
CA LEU A 148 8.86 -7.37 -0.08
C LEU A 148 7.74 -7.66 -1.09
N SER A 149 6.51 -7.23 -0.78
CA SER A 149 5.34 -7.45 -1.65
C SER A 149 5.42 -6.71 -3.00
N LEU A 150 6.24 -5.65 -3.07
CA LEU A 150 6.54 -4.87 -4.27
C LEU A 150 7.69 -5.46 -5.09
N GLY A 151 8.31 -6.56 -4.65
CA GLY A 151 9.45 -7.17 -5.34
C GLY A 151 10.78 -6.47 -5.09
N LEU A 152 10.93 -5.70 -4.02
CA LEU A 152 12.16 -4.99 -3.65
C LEU A 152 13.14 -5.83 -2.82
N GLU A 153 12.92 -7.15 -2.70
CA GLU A 153 13.72 -8.06 -1.88
C GLU A 153 15.22 -7.96 -2.20
N ASN A 154 15.59 -8.00 -3.49
CA ASN A 154 16.98 -7.89 -3.92
C ASN A 154 17.62 -6.53 -3.64
N GLN A 155 16.81 -5.48 -3.45
CA GLN A 155 17.28 -4.12 -3.15
C GLN A 155 17.30 -3.84 -1.65
N MET A 156 16.84 -4.77 -0.82
CA MET A 156 16.68 -4.57 0.61
C MET A 156 18.00 -4.24 1.33
N PRO A 157 19.14 -4.91 1.06
CA PRO A 157 20.42 -4.56 1.68
C PRO A 157 20.79 -3.09 1.44
N ASP A 158 20.72 -2.63 0.19
CA ASP A 158 21.00 -1.24 -0.19
C ASP A 158 20.03 -0.25 0.46
N MET A 159 18.77 -0.64 0.65
CA MET A 159 17.77 0.18 1.35
C MET A 159 18.11 0.33 2.83
N ILE A 160 18.50 -0.77 3.49
CA ILE A 160 18.90 -0.77 4.91
C ILE A 160 20.15 0.09 5.10
N GLU A 161 21.17 -0.06 4.23
CA GLU A 161 22.36 0.80 4.27
C GLU A 161 22.02 2.28 4.08
N GLU A 162 21.12 2.60 3.16
CA GLU A 162 20.67 3.98 2.96
C GLU A 162 19.98 4.54 4.21
N LEU A 163 19.10 3.77 4.87
CA LEU A 163 18.46 4.17 6.13
C LEU A 163 19.49 4.42 7.24
N ILE A 164 20.51 3.56 7.37
CA ILE A 164 21.60 3.74 8.33
C ILE A 164 22.37 5.03 8.05
N SER A 165 22.72 5.29 6.79
CA SER A 165 23.44 6.50 6.37
C SER A 165 22.67 7.78 6.65
N LYS A 166 21.33 7.71 6.64
CA LYS A 166 20.41 8.81 6.98
C LYS A 166 20.15 8.97 8.47
N GLY A 167 20.77 8.15 9.32
CA GLY A 167 20.56 8.18 10.77
C GLY A 167 19.19 7.61 11.19
N GLN A 168 18.60 6.74 10.39
CA GLN A 168 17.30 6.09 10.67
C GLN A 168 17.51 4.67 11.20
N GLN A 169 18.28 4.51 12.29
CA GLN A 169 18.71 3.18 12.76
C GLN A 169 17.55 2.30 13.21
N LEU A 170 16.53 2.86 13.87
CA LEU A 170 15.35 2.09 14.30
C LEU A 170 14.59 1.53 13.10
N ASP A 171 14.46 2.32 12.03
CA ASP A 171 13.78 1.91 10.81
C ASP A 171 14.62 0.83 10.09
N ALA A 172 15.93 1.02 9.99
CA ALA A 172 16.84 0.01 9.43
C ALA A 172 16.72 -1.34 10.14
N VAL A 173 16.72 -1.34 11.48
CA VAL A 173 16.52 -2.56 12.28
C VAL A 173 15.16 -3.21 12.00
N HIS A 174 14.09 -2.43 11.92
CA HIS A 174 12.77 -2.97 11.56
C HIS A 174 12.77 -3.61 10.17
N PHE A 175 13.45 -3.00 9.20
CA PHE A 175 13.60 -3.57 7.87
C PHE A 175 14.38 -4.89 7.91
N THR A 176 15.52 -4.94 8.60
CA THR A 176 16.33 -6.17 8.78
C THR A 176 15.51 -7.33 9.36
N PHE A 177 14.70 -7.07 10.39
CA PHE A 177 13.86 -8.09 11.01
C PHE A 177 12.80 -8.66 10.05
N GLU A 178 12.12 -7.81 9.27
CA GLU A 178 11.04 -8.27 8.38
C GLU A 178 11.58 -9.16 7.25
N VAL A 179 12.77 -8.85 6.73
CA VAL A 179 13.36 -9.64 5.63
C VAL A 179 14.13 -10.87 6.10
N GLY A 180 14.14 -11.15 7.41
CA GLY A 180 14.84 -12.30 7.96
C GLY A 180 16.37 -12.23 7.81
N LEU A 181 16.94 -11.03 7.65
CA LEU A 181 18.39 -10.80 7.60
C LEU A 181 19.03 -10.79 9.00
N VAL A 182 18.41 -11.48 9.96
CA VAL A 182 18.92 -11.64 11.32
C VAL A 182 19.60 -13.00 11.38
N ASP A 183 20.93 -13.00 11.26
CA ASP A 183 21.78 -14.12 11.68
C ASP A 183 22.01 -14.06 13.20
#